data_AF-D0MS49-F1
#
_entry.id   AF-D0MS49-F1
#
_cell.length_a   1.000
_cell.length_b   1.000
_cell.length_c   1.000
_cell.angle_alpha   90.00
_cell.angle_beta   90.00
_cell.angle_gamma   90.00
#
_symmetry.space_group_name_H-M   'P 1'
#
loop_
_entity.id
_entity.type
_entity.pdbx_description
1 polymer ?
#
loop_
_entity_poly.entity_id
_entity_poly.type
_entity_poly.pdbx_seq_one_letter_code
_entity_poly.pdbx_strand_id
1 'polypeptide(L)'
;MLSMRPDRWPRRRNTPRFLRRKRPNFFVGFRVTSPDLMTQVEQLRAAIRDACPAAAPCLIDPRTLHVTLCVLRLPGNAGVIY
;
A
#
# COMPACT_ATOMS: atom_id res chain seq x y z
N MET A 1 42.53 -45.27 16.11
CA MET A 1 42.29 -43.83 16.35
C MET A 1 42.79 -43.03 15.14
N LEU A 2 41.90 -42.71 14.20
CA LEU A 2 42.16 -41.74 13.15
C LEU A 2 41.03 -40.72 13.19
N SER A 3 41.38 -39.51 13.63
CA SER A 3 40.52 -38.35 13.78
C SER A 3 40.13 -37.82 12.40
N MET A 4 38.91 -38.08 11.95
CA MET A 4 38.28 -37.29 10.89
C MET A 4 37.51 -36.15 11.54
N ARG A 5 38.08 -34.93 11.49
CA ARG A 5 37.32 -33.70 11.73
C ARG A 5 36.44 -33.48 10.50
N PRO A 6 35.10 -33.45 10.60
CA PRO A 6 34.30 -33.08 9.45
C PRO A 6 34.54 -31.59 9.15
N ASP A 7 34.76 -31.32 7.88
CA ASP A 7 35.10 -30.04 7.29
C ASP A 7 34.25 -28.89 7.84
N ARG A 8 34.92 -27.78 8.18
CA ARG A 8 34.26 -26.50 8.43
C ARG A 8 33.72 -26.00 7.09
N TRP A 9 32.47 -26.28 6.80
CA TRP A 9 31.76 -25.63 5.70
C TRP A 9 31.87 -24.11 5.90
N PRO A 10 32.31 -23.34 4.88
CA PRO A 10 32.31 -21.89 4.98
C PRO A 10 30.85 -21.44 5.11
N ARG A 11 30.54 -20.90 6.29
CA ARG A 11 29.25 -20.27 6.61
C ARG A 11 28.94 -19.28 5.51
N ARG A 12 28.00 -19.63 4.63
CA ARG A 12 27.51 -18.79 3.53
C ARG A 12 26.90 -17.52 4.14
N ARG A 13 27.74 -16.51 4.38
CA ARG A 13 27.31 -15.16 4.75
C ARG A 13 26.84 -14.46 3.48
N ASN A 14 25.76 -13.71 3.67
CA ASN A 14 25.14 -12.79 2.72
C ASN A 14 24.09 -13.45 1.80
N THR A 15 23.01 -13.94 2.40
CA THR A 15 21.70 -13.64 1.78
C THR A 15 21.60 -12.11 1.67
N PRO A 16 21.43 -11.54 0.47
CA PRO A 16 21.16 -10.12 0.36
C PRO A 16 19.93 -9.85 1.22
N ARG A 17 20.06 -8.94 2.21
CA ARG A 17 18.89 -8.37 2.88
C ARG A 17 17.97 -7.96 1.75
N PHE A 18 16.83 -8.64 1.61
CA PHE A 18 15.79 -8.27 0.67
C PHE A 18 15.60 -6.76 0.86
N LEU A 19 16.07 -5.95 -0.11
CA LEU A 19 15.98 -4.50 -0.03
C LEU A 19 14.48 -4.24 0.13
N ARG A 20 14.07 -3.90 1.36
CA ARG A 20 12.65 -3.68 1.66
C ARG A 20 12.18 -2.64 0.66
N ARG A 21 11.33 -3.05 -0.29
CA ARG A 21 10.81 -2.16 -1.32
C ARG A 21 10.26 -0.93 -0.59
N LYS A 22 10.81 0.24 -0.89
CA LYS A 22 10.42 1.49 -0.20
C LYS A 22 8.93 1.70 -0.46
N ARG A 23 8.13 1.86 0.59
CA ARG A 23 6.67 2.05 0.46
C ARG A 23 6.38 3.41 -0.21
N PRO A 24 5.47 3.49 -1.19
CA PRO A 24 5.06 4.77 -1.75
C PRO A 24 4.51 5.70 -0.66
N ASN A 25 4.67 7.01 -0.84
CA ASN A 25 4.17 8.05 0.07
C ASN A 25 3.41 9.17 -0.63
N PHE A 26 3.40 9.19 -1.96
CA PHE A 26 2.60 10.11 -2.76
C PHE A 26 1.93 9.36 -3.90
N PHE A 27 0.91 9.96 -4.51
CA PHE A 27 0.28 9.48 -5.73
C PHE A 27 -0.18 10.67 -6.58
N VAL A 28 -0.33 10.45 -7.87
CA VAL A 28 -1.00 11.38 -8.79
C VAL A 28 -2.33 10.75 -9.16
N GLY A 29 -3.40 11.55 -9.14
CA GLY A 29 -4.74 11.04 -9.44
C GLY A 29 -5.72 12.13 -9.84
N PHE A 30 -6.83 11.70 -10.42
CA PHE A 30 -8.00 12.56 -10.68
C PHE A 30 -8.97 12.47 -9.52
N ARG A 31 -9.30 13.62 -8.92
CA ARG A 31 -10.38 13.68 -7.94
C ARG A 31 -11.72 13.54 -8.66
N VAL A 32 -12.58 12.67 -8.16
CA VAL A 32 -13.95 12.58 -8.68
C VAL A 32 -14.75 13.75 -8.12
N THR A 33 -15.35 14.54 -9.00
CA THR A 33 -16.17 15.73 -8.64
C THR A 33 -17.61 15.64 -9.13
N SER A 34 -17.95 14.63 -9.96
CA SER A 34 -19.32 14.42 -10.45
C SER A 34 -20.27 14.12 -9.28
N PRO A 35 -21.33 14.93 -9.07
CA PRO A 35 -22.30 14.70 -8.01
C PRO A 35 -23.07 13.38 -8.17
N ASP A 36 -23.35 12.98 -9.41
CA ASP A 36 -24.08 11.75 -9.72
C ASP A 36 -23.27 10.52 -9.31
N LEU A 37 -21.97 10.49 -9.66
CA LEU A 37 -21.08 9.41 -9.25
C LEU A 37 -20.92 9.34 -7.73
N MET A 38 -20.82 10.50 -7.06
CA MET A 38 -20.76 10.54 -5.59
C MET A 38 -22.02 9.95 -4.96
N THR A 39 -23.19 10.27 -5.51
CA THR A 39 -24.48 9.75 -5.04
C THR A 39 -24.55 8.23 -5.17
N GLN A 40 -24.16 7.70 -6.33
CA GLN A 40 -24.15 6.25 -6.58
C GLN A 40 -23.18 5.50 -5.66
N VAL A 41 -22.00 6.06 -5.40
CA VAL A 41 -21.02 5.47 -4.49
C VAL A 41 -21.52 5.48 -3.05
N GLU A 42 -22.21 6.54 -2.61
CA GLU A 42 -22.80 6.58 -1.25
C GLU A 42 -23.93 5.55 -1.09
N GLN A 43 -24.77 5.35 -2.12
CA GLN A 43 -25.78 4.30 -2.13
C GLN A 43 -25.14 2.90 -2.04
N LEU A 44 -24.10 2.64 -2.83
CA LEU A 44 -23.36 1.38 -2.78
C LEU A 44 -22.71 1.16 -1.40
N ARG A 45 -22.11 2.20 -0.83
CA ARG A 45 -21.51 2.15 0.50
C ARG A 45 -22.53 1.79 1.58
N ALA A 46 -23.74 2.36 1.52
CA ALA A 46 -24.83 2.02 2.42
C ALA A 46 -25.23 0.54 2.26
N ALA A 47 -25.42 0.08 1.02
CA ALA A 47 -25.77 -1.32 0.74
C ALA A 47 -24.70 -2.31 1.24
N ILE A 48 -23.41 -2.00 1.06
CA ILE A 48 -22.32 -2.85 1.57
C ILE A 48 -22.32 -2.88 3.10
N ARG A 49 -22.53 -1.73 3.76
CA ARG A 49 -22.58 -1.66 5.22
C ARG A 49 -23.72 -2.51 5.79
N ASP A 50 -24.88 -2.47 5.15
CA ASP A 50 -26.06 -3.20 5.60
C ASP A 50 -25.91 -4.71 5.37
N ALA A 51 -25.35 -5.11 4.22
CA ALA A 51 -25.11 -6.51 3.88
C ALA A 51 -23.91 -7.12 4.64
N CYS A 52 -22.88 -6.33 4.93
CA CYS A 52 -21.65 -6.76 5.58
C CYS A 52 -21.12 -5.68 6.56
N PRO A 53 -21.68 -5.63 7.79
CA PRO A 53 -21.24 -4.65 8.79
C PRO A 53 -19.74 -4.75 9.14
N ALA A 54 -19.15 -5.94 9.03
CA ALA A 54 -17.73 -6.17 9.26
C ALA A 54 -16.82 -5.42 8.27
N ALA A 55 -17.33 -5.06 7.08
CA ALA A 55 -16.58 -4.28 6.09
C ALA A 55 -16.60 -2.77 6.38
N ALA A 56 -17.39 -2.28 7.35
CA ALA A 56 -17.50 -0.86 7.65
C ALA A 56 -16.15 -0.13 7.87
N PRO A 57 -15.13 -0.71 8.53
CA PRO A 57 -13.82 -0.08 8.68
C PRO A 57 -13.04 0.07 7.36
N CYS A 58 -13.41 -0.68 6.33
CA CYS A 58 -12.78 -0.64 5.00
C CYS A 58 -13.44 0.37 4.05
N LEU A 59 -14.61 0.90 4.42
CA LEU A 59 -15.36 1.84 3.57
C LEU A 59 -14.79 3.25 3.70
N ILE A 60 -14.24 3.76 2.60
CA ILE A 60 -13.63 5.09 2.53
C ILE A 60 -14.73 6.15 2.36
N ASP A 61 -14.52 7.35 2.90
CA ASP A 61 -15.37 8.51 2.63
C ASP A 61 -15.36 8.84 1.12
N PRO A 62 -16.53 8.86 0.44
CA PRO A 62 -16.61 9.22 -0.97
C PRO A 62 -16.02 10.59 -1.30
N ARG A 63 -15.94 11.54 -0.35
CA ARG A 63 -15.29 12.85 -0.57
C ARG A 63 -13.81 12.75 -0.95
N THR A 64 -13.19 11.63 -0.62
CA THR A 64 -11.80 11.29 -0.95
C THR A 64 -11.68 10.43 -2.21
N LEU A 65 -12.79 10.13 -2.90
CA LEU A 65 -12.80 9.30 -4.09
C LEU A 65 -11.94 9.94 -5.20
N HIS A 66 -11.03 9.13 -5.71
CA HIS A 66 -10.11 9.52 -6.77
C HIS A 66 -9.72 8.30 -7.59
N VAL A 67 -9.32 8.54 -8.83
CA VAL A 67 -8.64 7.56 -9.67
C VAL A 67 -7.15 7.75 -9.52
N THR A 68 -6.46 6.78 -8.92
CA THR A 68 -4.99 6.79 -8.82
C THR A 68 -4.39 6.42 -10.18
N LEU A 69 -3.56 7.30 -10.73
CA LEU A 69 -2.85 7.07 -12.00
C LEU A 69 -1.49 6.43 -11.76
N CYS A 70 -0.73 6.95 -10.79
CA CYS A 70 0.58 6.41 -10.42
C CYS A 70 0.91 6.68 -8.94
N VAL A 71 1.76 5.84 -8.37
CA VAL A 71 2.27 5.95 -7.00
C VAL A 71 3.76 6.26 -6.99
N LEU A 72 4.18 7.11 -6.06
CA LEU A 72 5.52 7.70 -6.03
C LEU A 72 6.16 7.52 -4.64
N ARG A 73 7.49 7.50 -4.63
CA ARG A 73 8.30 7.64 -3.40
C ARG A 73 9.12 8.92 -3.50
N LEU A 74 8.70 9.97 -2.80
CA LEU A 74 9.46 11.21 -2.68
C LEU A 74 10.23 11.25 -1.35
N PRO A 75 11.48 11.74 -1.33
CA PRO A 75 12.23 11.94 -0.09
C PRO A 75 11.58 13.02 0.79
N GLY A 76 11.83 13.00 2.10
CA GLY A 76 11.10 13.79 3.11
C GLY A 76 11.09 15.31 2.92
N ASN A 77 11.98 15.87 2.10
CA ASN A 77 12.07 17.31 1.83
C ASN A 77 11.47 17.72 0.48
N ALA A 78 10.91 16.79 -0.30
CA ALA A 78 10.39 17.09 -1.63
C ALA A 78 8.88 17.45 -1.67
N GLY A 79 8.22 17.47 -0.50
CA GLY A 79 6.77 17.70 -0.39
C GLY A 79 6.35 19.14 -0.06
N VAL A 80 7.28 20.08 0.07
CA VAL A 80 6.97 21.51 0.26
C VAL A 80 7.39 22.25 -1.00
N ILE A 81 6.47 22.34 -1.96
CA ILE A 81 6.54 23.34 -3.02
C ILE A 81 5.22 24.11 -2.92
N TYR A 82 5.38 25.43 -2.76
CA TYR A 82 4.43 26.49 -2.44
C TYR A 82 2.99 26.31 -2.93
#